data_AF-A0AAX1U915-F1
#
_entry.id   AF-A0AAX1U915-F1
#
_cell.length_a   1.000
_cell.length_b   1.000
_cell.length_c   1.000
_cell.angle_alpha   90.00
_cell.angle_beta   90.00
_cell.angle_gamma   90.00
#
_symmetry.space_group_name_H-M   'P 1'
#
loop_
_entity.id
_entity.type
_entity.pdbx_description
1 polymer ?
#
loop_
_entity_poly.entity_id
_entity_poly.type
_entity_poly.pdbx_seq_one_letter_code
_entity_poly.pdbx_strand_id
1 'polypeptide(L)'
;MNKSCIEQFIELLNKKGIIRQIQVAKQITPDVATGEIQNAMDRMCVANTIAKALLRDAELKKAYENAANEIMLDHIMKSIDLKKDENFKFTPQELLAKTISESMMKDFVSKMKDLF
;
A
#
# COMPACT_ATOMS: atom_id res chain seq x y z
N MET A 1 -6.25 17.98 4.62
CA MET A 1 -5.40 16.82 4.28
C MET A 1 -6.21 15.90 3.39
N ASN A 2 -5.68 15.49 2.24
CA ASN A 2 -6.35 14.47 1.41
C ASN A 2 -6.30 13.15 2.18
N LYS A 3 -7.45 12.48 2.33
CA LYS A 3 -7.55 11.16 2.96
C LYS A 3 -6.79 10.13 2.13
N SER A 4 -6.19 9.13 2.77
CA SER A 4 -5.57 7.99 2.05
C SER A 4 -6.61 7.23 1.23
N CYS A 5 -6.19 6.50 0.20
CA CYS A 5 -7.11 5.67 -0.59
C CYS A 5 -7.76 4.59 0.29
N ILE A 6 -7.04 4.11 1.30
CA ILE A 6 -7.56 3.17 2.32
C ILE A 6 -8.70 3.80 3.11
N GLU A 7 -8.51 5.01 3.64
CA GLU A 7 -9.54 5.73 4.40
C GLU A 7 -10.77 6.02 3.54
N GLN A 8 -10.56 6.44 2.28
CA GLN A 8 -11.64 6.68 1.33
C GLN A 8 -12.44 5.40 1.05
N PHE A 9 -11.76 4.26 0.91
CA PHE A 9 -12.40 2.96 0.72
C PHE A 9 -13.21 2.54 1.94
N ILE A 10 -12.67 2.69 3.16
CA ILE A 10 -13.40 2.39 4.41
C ILE A 10 -14.63 3.27 4.57
N GLU A 11 -14.51 4.56 4.26
CA GLU A 11 -15.66 5.48 4.27
C GLU A 11 -16.73 5.07 3.28
N LEU A 12 -16.33 4.63 2.09
CA LEU A 12 -17.26 4.16 1.07
C LEU A 12 -17.96 2.86 1.50
N LEU A 13 -17.24 1.91 2.11
CA LEU A 13 -17.82 0.72 2.72
C LEU A 13 -18.87 1.08 3.79
N ASN A 14 -18.58 2.09 4.60
CA ASN A 14 -19.49 2.53 5.65
C ASN A 14 -20.73 3.22 5.06
N LYS A 15 -20.55 4.15 4.11
CA LYS A 15 -21.66 4.84 3.42
C LYS A 15 -22.59 3.88 2.70
N LYS A 16 -22.05 2.80 2.12
CA LYS A 16 -22.85 1.76 1.43
C LYS A 16 -23.41 0.69 2.39
N GLY A 17 -23.22 0.84 3.70
CA GLY A 17 -23.76 -0.06 4.72
C GLY A 17 -23.08 -1.42 4.81
N ILE A 18 -21.95 -1.62 4.12
CA ILE A 18 -21.24 -2.91 4.08
C ILE A 18 -20.58 -3.21 5.42
N ILE A 19 -20.06 -2.20 6.12
CA ILE A 19 -19.52 -2.35 7.48
C ILE A 19 -20.59 -2.90 8.44
N ARG A 20 -21.83 -2.41 8.33
CA ARG A 20 -22.95 -2.92 9.13
C ARG A 20 -23.27 -4.38 8.79
N GLN A 21 -23.26 -4.76 7.51
CA GLN A 21 -23.46 -6.15 7.10
C GLN A 21 -22.38 -7.07 7.68
N ILE A 22 -21.11 -6.65 7.66
CA ILE A 22 -20.00 -7.38 8.27
C ILE A 22 -20.21 -7.54 9.77
N GLN A 23 -20.59 -6.47 10.48
CA GLN A 23 -20.83 -6.53 11.93
C GLN A 23 -21.95 -7.51 12.29
N VAL A 24 -23.07 -7.47 11.56
CA VAL A 24 -24.16 -8.43 11.74
C VAL A 24 -23.69 -9.85 11.45
N ALA A 25 -22.97 -10.05 10.34
CA ALA A 25 -22.44 -11.37 9.95
C ALA A 25 -21.50 -11.97 11.00
N LYS A 26 -20.67 -11.14 11.64
CA LYS A 26 -19.82 -11.56 12.77
C LYS A 26 -20.65 -11.99 13.99
N GLN A 27 -21.72 -11.28 14.32
CA GLN A 27 -22.56 -11.60 15.49
C GLN A 27 -23.37 -12.89 15.33
N ILE A 28 -23.75 -13.25 14.10
CA ILE A 28 -24.43 -14.51 13.80
C ILE A 28 -23.47 -15.68 13.58
N THR A 29 -22.17 -15.40 13.43
CA THR A 29 -21.16 -16.46 13.34
C THR A 29 -21.06 -17.09 14.73
N PRO A 30 -21.39 -18.39 14.89
CA PRO A 30 -21.34 -19.02 16.20
C PRO A 30 -19.93 -18.94 16.78
N ASP A 31 -19.82 -18.72 18.09
CA ASP A 31 -18.55 -18.81 18.84
C ASP A 31 -18.15 -20.30 18.97
N VAL A 32 -17.80 -20.91 17.84
CA VAL A 32 -17.43 -22.33 17.75
C VAL A 32 -15.95 -22.57 18.01
N ALA A 33 -15.12 -21.52 18.04
CA ALA A 33 -13.69 -21.64 18.33
C ALA A 33 -13.17 -20.42 19.09
N THR A 34 -12.08 -20.60 19.84
CA THR A 34 -11.38 -19.52 20.55
C THR A 34 -10.03 -19.23 19.88
N GLY A 35 -9.58 -17.98 19.97
CA GLY A 35 -8.25 -17.58 19.50
C GLY A 35 -8.11 -17.51 17.97
N GLU A 36 -7.11 -18.19 17.41
CA GLU A 36 -6.69 -18.02 16.02
C GLU A 36 -7.73 -18.49 14.99
N ILE A 37 -8.49 -19.53 15.31
CA ILE A 37 -9.52 -20.07 14.41
C ILE A 37 -10.66 -19.06 14.25
N GLN A 38 -11.10 -18.43 15.35
CA GLN A 38 -12.13 -17.39 15.28
C GLN A 38 -11.65 -16.19 14.46
N ASN A 39 -10.38 -15.79 14.63
CA ASN A 39 -9.78 -14.73 13.83
C ASN A 39 -9.72 -15.07 12.33
N ALA A 40 -9.43 -16.32 11.97
CA ALA A 40 -9.44 -16.77 10.58
C ALA A 40 -10.86 -16.74 9.99
N MET A 41 -11.86 -17.19 10.76
CA MET A 41 -13.27 -17.13 10.37
C MET A 41 -13.76 -15.69 10.17
N ASP A 42 -13.42 -14.80 11.10
CA ASP A 42 -13.73 -13.37 11.01
C ASP A 42 -13.14 -12.74 9.74
N ARG A 43 -11.87 -13.02 9.45
CA ARG A 43 -11.20 -12.53 8.22
C ARG A 43 -11.90 -13.05 6.98
N MET A 44 -12.26 -14.33 6.95
CA MET A 44 -12.98 -14.93 5.84
C MET A 44 -14.37 -14.29 5.65
N CYS A 45 -15.09 -14.01 6.73
CA CYS A 45 -16.39 -13.34 6.70
C CYS A 45 -16.29 -11.93 6.12
N VAL A 46 -15.32 -11.14 6.60
CA VAL A 46 -15.02 -9.79 6.09
C VAL A 46 -14.68 -9.86 4.59
N ALA A 47 -13.75 -10.72 4.21
CA ALA A 47 -13.28 -10.87 2.83
C ALA A 47 -14.43 -11.26 1.88
N ASN A 48 -15.24 -12.25 2.25
CA ASN A 48 -16.37 -12.69 1.43
C ASN A 48 -17.43 -11.60 1.26
N THR A 49 -17.71 -10.84 2.32
CA THR A 49 -18.70 -9.75 2.26
C THR A 49 -18.22 -8.63 1.35
N ILE A 50 -16.95 -8.23 1.48
CA ILE A 50 -16.33 -7.23 0.60
C ILE A 50 -16.30 -7.74 -0.85
N ALA A 51 -15.82 -8.96 -1.10
CA ALA A 51 -15.75 -9.53 -2.45
C ALA A 51 -17.10 -9.53 -3.17
N LYS A 52 -18.18 -9.95 -2.47
CA LYS A 52 -19.54 -9.90 -3.01
C LYS A 52 -20.01 -8.48 -3.34
N ALA A 53 -19.63 -7.50 -2.52
CA ALA A 53 -19.95 -6.09 -2.77
C ALA A 53 -19.18 -5.55 -3.99
N LEU A 54 -17.89 -5.88 -4.13
CA LEU A 54 -17.05 -5.45 -5.26
C LEU A 54 -17.55 -5.99 -6.61
N LEU A 55 -18.17 -7.18 -6.62
CA LEU A 55 -18.77 -7.75 -7.84
C LEU A 55 -19.98 -6.97 -8.35
N ARG A 56 -20.65 -6.21 -7.47
CA ARG A 56 -21.93 -5.54 -7.76
C ARG A 56 -21.80 -4.03 -7.86
N ASP A 57 -20.70 -3.46 -7.39
CA ASP A 57 -20.50 -2.03 -7.27
C ASP A 57 -19.14 -1.61 -7.87
N ALA A 58 -19.19 -1.00 -9.06
CA ALA A 58 -18.01 -0.58 -9.80
C ALA A 58 -17.26 0.59 -9.13
N GLU A 59 -17.96 1.48 -8.44
CA GLU A 59 -17.35 2.58 -7.69
C GLU A 59 -16.54 2.02 -6.51
N LEU A 60 -17.13 1.08 -5.78
CA LEU A 60 -16.47 0.39 -4.69
C LEU A 60 -15.26 -0.42 -5.18
N LYS A 61 -15.38 -1.07 -6.34
CA LYS A 61 -14.27 -1.79 -6.98
C LYS A 61 -13.09 -0.86 -7.27
N LYS A 62 -13.35 0.29 -7.87
CA LYS A 62 -12.30 1.29 -8.17
C LYS A 62 -11.63 1.82 -6.90
N ALA A 63 -12.42 2.09 -5.86
CA ALA A 63 -11.87 2.53 -4.57
C ALA A 63 -11.00 1.45 -3.91
N TYR A 64 -11.41 0.17 -3.99
CA TYR A 64 -10.62 -0.97 -3.52
C TYR A 64 -9.29 -1.10 -4.28
N GLU A 65 -9.31 -1.01 -5.61
CA GLU A 65 -8.09 -1.09 -6.43
C GLU A 65 -7.10 0.03 -6.09
N ASN A 66 -7.58 1.26 -5.88
CA ASN A 66 -6.73 2.36 -5.44
C ASN A 66 -6.12 2.13 -4.05
N ALA A 67 -6.92 1.65 -3.09
CA ALA A 67 -6.44 1.31 -1.75
C ALA A 67 -5.43 0.16 -1.77
N ALA A 68 -5.67 -0.87 -2.59
CA ALA A 68 -4.77 -2.01 -2.76
C ALA A 68 -3.44 -1.58 -3.39
N ASN A 69 -3.48 -0.70 -4.39
CA ASN A 69 -2.29 -0.14 -5.01
C ASN A 69 -1.45 0.67 -4.01
N GLU A 70 -2.07 1.49 -3.17
CA GLU A 70 -1.36 2.25 -2.13
C GLU A 70 -0.60 1.33 -1.16
N ILE A 71 -1.26 0.27 -0.66
CA ILE A 71 -0.63 -0.71 0.23
C ILE A 71 0.49 -1.47 -0.50
N MET A 72 0.24 -1.90 -1.74
CA MET A 72 1.22 -2.65 -2.51
C MET A 72 2.46 -1.81 -2.82
N LEU A 73 2.29 -0.53 -3.18
CA LEU A 73 3.40 0.39 -3.39
C LEU A 73 4.22 0.60 -2.12
N ASP A 74 3.58 0.78 -0.97
CA ASP A 74 4.27 0.90 0.32
C ASP A 74 5.06 -0.38 0.65
N HIS A 75 4.47 -1.56 0.41
CA HIS A 75 5.17 -2.83 0.61
C HIS A 75 6.35 -2.99 -0.34
N ILE A 76 6.17 -2.69 -1.63
CA ILE A 76 7.23 -2.69 -2.63
C ILE A 76 8.34 -1.73 -2.23
N MET A 77 8.02 -0.49 -1.81
CA MET A 77 9.03 0.48 -1.38
C MET A 77 9.82 0.03 -0.16
N LYS A 78 9.20 -0.70 0.77
CA LYS A 78 9.87 -1.32 1.92
C LYS A 78 10.72 -2.54 1.54
N SER A 79 10.30 -3.29 0.52
CA SER A 79 11.05 -4.44 0.00
C SER A 79 12.19 -4.03 -0.95
N ILE A 80 12.02 -2.92 -1.67
CA ILE A 80 13.07 -2.23 -2.44
C ILE A 80 13.87 -1.37 -1.46
N ASP A 81 14.38 -2.00 -0.40
CA ASP A 81 15.49 -1.43 0.32
C ASP A 81 16.71 -1.55 -0.60
N LEU A 82 17.07 -0.41 -1.21
CA LEU A 82 18.05 -0.23 -2.28
C LEU A 82 19.50 -0.67 -1.94
N LYS A 83 19.78 -1.34 -0.83
CA LYS A 83 21.15 -1.71 -0.42
C LYS A 83 21.19 -2.96 0.46
N LYS A 84 21.26 -4.14 -0.17
CA LYS A 84 22.03 -5.32 0.30
C LYS A 84 21.98 -6.51 -0.67
N ASP A 85 21.61 -6.34 -1.93
CA ASP A 85 22.02 -7.33 -2.91
C ASP A 85 23.53 -7.13 -3.12
N GLU A 86 24.34 -7.96 -2.45
CA GLU A 86 25.80 -7.96 -2.54
C GLU A 86 26.28 -8.17 -4.00
N ASN A 87 25.41 -8.65 -4.88
CA ASN A 87 25.67 -8.83 -6.30
C ASN A 87 25.10 -7.72 -7.19
N PHE A 88 24.41 -6.72 -6.62
CA PHE A 88 23.92 -5.59 -7.40
C PHE A 88 25.10 -4.78 -7.93
N LYS A 89 25.34 -4.91 -9.24
CA LYS A 89 26.31 -4.13 -9.98
C LYS A 89 25.57 -3.14 -10.85
N PHE A 90 25.84 -1.86 -10.64
CA PHE A 90 25.47 -0.82 -11.59
C PHE A 90 26.00 -1.18 -12.98
N THR A 91 25.18 -0.97 -14.00
CA THR A 91 25.64 -1.02 -15.39
C THR A 91 26.68 0.08 -15.64
N PRO A 92 27.56 -0.06 -16.66
CA PRO A 92 28.52 0.97 -17.03
C PRO A 92 27.88 2.35 -17.29
N GLN A 93 26.66 2.38 -17.83
CA GLN A 93 25.91 3.60 -18.11
C GLN A 93 25.40 4.26 -16.82
N GLU A 94 24.92 3.48 -15.87
CA GLU A 94 24.50 3.98 -14.54
C GLU A 94 25.70 4.49 -13.73
N LEU A 95 26.85 3.82 -13.82
CA LEU A 95 28.11 4.29 -13.23
C LEU A 95 28.54 5.63 -13.84
N LEU A 96 28.48 5.75 -15.16
CA LEU A 96 28.79 7.01 -15.85
C LEU A 96 27.84 8.13 -15.43
N ALA A 97 26.54 7.88 -15.39
CA ALA A 97 25.53 8.85 -14.96
C ALA A 97 25.77 9.30 -13.51
N LYS A 98 26.14 8.37 -12.63
CA LYS A 98 26.51 8.66 -11.25
C LYS A 98 27.76 9.54 -11.16
N THR A 99 28.83 9.21 -11.89
CA THR A 99 30.07 10.00 -11.93
C THR A 99 29.83 11.41 -12.48
N ILE A 100 29.02 11.54 -13.53
CA ILE A 100 28.64 12.85 -14.08
C ILE A 100 27.85 13.65 -13.05
N SER A 101 26.85 13.05 -12.40
CA SER A 101 26.06 13.70 -11.35
C SER A 101 26.91 14.15 -10.16
N GLU A 102 27.83 13.32 -9.70
CA GLU A 102 28.73 13.63 -8.59
C GLU A 102 29.72 14.75 -8.97
N SER A 103 30.25 14.75 -10.19
CA SER A 103 31.14 15.80 -10.69
C SER A 103 30.40 17.13 -10.84
N MET A 104 29.19 17.10 -11.40
CA MET A 104 28.35 18.30 -11.54
C MET A 104 27.95 18.88 -10.18
N MET A 105 27.61 18.02 -9.21
CA MET A 105 27.33 18.47 -7.84
C MET A 105 28.56 19.03 -7.14
N LYS A 106 29.75 18.44 -7.32
CA LYS A 106 31.00 18.98 -6.74
C LYS A 106 31.33 20.36 -7.31
N ASP A 107 31.22 20.55 -8.62
CA ASP A 107 31.45 21.85 -9.25
C ASP A 107 30.39 22.87 -8.84
N PHE A 108 29.13 22.45 -8.68
CA PHE A 108 28.06 23.32 -8.21
C PHE A 108 28.25 23.76 -6.76
N VAL A 109 28.64 22.83 -5.88
CA VAL A 109 28.92 23.11 -4.46
C VAL A 109 30.18 23.95 -4.28
N SER A 110 31.21 23.74 -5.10
CA SER A 110 32.41 24.59 -5.15
C SER A 110 32.04 26.01 -5.56
N LYS A 111 31.30 26.19 -6.67
CA LYS A 111 30.88 27.51 -7.15
C LYS A 111 29.95 28.22 -6.16
N MET A 112 29.10 27.49 -5.45
CA MET A 112 28.26 28.04 -4.38
C MET A 112 29.09 28.49 -3.16
N LYS A 113 30.18 27.80 -2.82
CA LYS A 113 31.09 28.23 -1.74
C LYS A 113 31.88 29.48 -2.07
N ASP A 114 32.16 29.73 -3.35
CA ASP A 114 32.85 30.95 -3.80
C ASP A 114 31.89 32.17 -3.91
N LEU A 115 30.58 31.95 -3.73
CA LEU A 115 29.52 32.97 -3.78
C LEU A 115 29.03 33.40 -2.38
N PHE A 116 29.54 32.82 -1.30
CA PHE A 116 29.29 33.17 0.11
C PHE A 116 30.59 33.51 0.82
#